data_AF-A0A7Y3FI68-F1
#
_entry.id   AF-A0A7Y3FI68-F1
#
_cell.length_a   1.000
_cell.length_b   1.000
_cell.length_c   1.000
_cell.angle_alpha   90.00
_cell.angle_beta   90.00
_cell.angle_gamma   90.00
#
_symmetry.space_group_name_H-M   'P 1'
#
loop_
_entity.id
_entity.type
_entity.pdbx_description
1 polymer ?
#
loop_
_entity_poly.entity_id
_entity_poly.type
_entity_poly.pdbx_seq_one_letter_code
_entity_poly.pdbx_strand_id
1 'polypeptide(L)'
;MENVHAAAATLLHRVAEGGEISISVLREFAELVLRSDLVEASRQVLEGPPEFAVRRALELASLVLGVRVVDDVEKGKEGAG
;
A
#
# COMPACT_ATOMS: atom_id res chain seq x y z
N MET A 1 1.26 -2.38 -5.95
CA MET A 1 0.22 -3.07 -5.14
C MET A 1 -0.58 -4.13 -5.90
N GLU A 2 -0.96 -3.91 -7.16
CA GLU A 2 -1.83 -4.84 -7.94
C GLU A 2 -1.31 -6.29 -8.00
N ASN A 3 -0.01 -6.49 -8.24
CA ASN A 3 0.62 -7.82 -8.25
C ASN A 3 0.53 -8.55 -6.90
N VAL A 4 0.62 -7.81 -5.78
CA VAL A 4 0.49 -8.38 -4.43
C VAL A 4 -0.94 -8.81 -4.17
N HIS A 5 -1.92 -7.99 -4.54
CA HIS A 5 -3.33 -8.31 -4.39
C HIS A 5 -3.74 -9.53 -5.22
N ALA A 6 -3.30 -9.61 -6.48
CA ALA A 6 -3.57 -10.76 -7.33
C ALA A 6 -2.97 -12.06 -6.75
N ALA A 7 -1.70 -12.02 -6.34
CA ALA A 7 -1.05 -13.16 -5.71
C ALA A 7 -1.75 -13.60 -4.41
N ALA A 8 -2.11 -12.65 -3.55
CA ALA A 8 -2.87 -12.92 -2.33
C ALA A 8 -4.23 -13.56 -2.62
N ALA A 9 -4.96 -13.04 -3.61
CA ALA A 9 -6.26 -13.59 -4.01
C ALA A 9 -6.14 -15.04 -4.50
N THR A 10 -5.15 -15.35 -5.34
CA THR A 10 -4.88 -16.71 -5.81
C THR A 10 -4.56 -17.66 -4.66
N LEU A 11 -3.71 -17.24 -3.71
CA LEU A 11 -3.37 -18.07 -2.55
C LEU A 11 -4.58 -18.30 -1.64
N LEU A 12 -5.38 -17.27 -1.38
CA LEU A 12 -6.59 -17.38 -0.57
C LEU A 12 -7.62 -18.33 -1.19
N HIS A 13 -7.83 -18.28 -2.50
CA HIS A 13 -8.72 -19.22 -3.19
C HIS A 13 -8.22 -20.66 -3.01
N ARG A 14 -6.92 -20.88 -3.20
CA ARG A 14 -6.31 -22.20 -3.03
C ARG A 14 -6.47 -22.74 -1.61
N VAL A 15 -6.31 -21.90 -0.58
CA VAL A 15 -6.58 -22.27 0.82
C VAL A 15 -8.05 -22.63 1.02
N ALA A 16 -8.97 -21.81 0.48
CA ALA A 16 -10.41 -22.02 0.63
C ALA A 16 -10.89 -23.34 -0.02
N GLU A 17 -10.23 -23.76 -1.10
CA GLU A 17 -10.48 -25.05 -1.78
C GLU A 17 -9.80 -26.24 -1.07
N GLY A 18 -9.09 -26.02 0.04
CA GLY A 18 -8.34 -27.06 0.77
C GLY A 18 -7.05 -27.49 0.06
N GLY A 19 -6.57 -26.71 -0.92
CA GLY A 19 -5.37 -27.00 -1.66
C GLY A 19 -4.10 -26.79 -0.83
N GLU A 20 -3.14 -27.72 -0.95
CA GLU A 20 -1.84 -27.57 -0.33
C GLU A 20 -1.06 -26.41 -0.96
N ILE A 21 -0.39 -25.60 -0.12
CA ILE A 21 0.52 -24.54 -0.55
C ILE A 21 1.94 -24.92 -0.14
N SER A 22 2.81 -25.09 -1.12
CA SER A 22 4.23 -25.37 -0.87
C SER A 22 4.93 -24.18 -0.22
N ILE A 23 5.93 -24.47 0.62
CA ILE A 23 6.75 -23.45 1.28
C ILE A 23 7.47 -22.50 0.30
N SER A 24 7.83 -22.96 -0.90
CA SER A 24 8.45 -22.12 -1.94
C SER A 24 7.52 -21.00 -2.39
N VAL A 25 6.26 -21.33 -2.68
CA VAL A 25 5.22 -20.36 -3.05
C VAL A 25 4.98 -19.33 -1.94
N LEU A 26 4.99 -19.76 -0.67
CA LEU A 26 4.89 -18.83 0.47
C LEU A 26 6.10 -17.88 0.55
N ARG A 27 7.30 -18.38 0.26
CA ARG A 27 8.53 -17.55 0.22
C ARG A 27 8.47 -16.53 -0.91
N GLU A 28 8.08 -16.95 -2.11
CA GLU A 28 7.92 -16.05 -3.26
C GLU A 28 6.91 -14.95 -2.98
N PHE A 29 5.77 -15.30 -2.36
CA PHE A 29 4.78 -14.31 -1.95
C PHE A 29 5.34 -13.35 -0.89
N ALA A 30 6.06 -13.85 0.11
CA ALA A 30 6.69 -13.00 1.13
C ALA A 30 7.73 -12.04 0.51
N GLU A 31 8.56 -12.50 -0.43
CA GLU A 31 9.49 -11.65 -1.15
C GLU A 31 8.77 -10.56 -1.97
N LEU A 32 7.65 -10.92 -2.61
CA LEU A 32 6.83 -9.97 -3.34
C LEU A 32 6.23 -8.89 -2.42
N VAL A 33 5.74 -9.28 -1.24
CA VAL A 33 5.24 -8.34 -0.22
C VAL A 33 6.36 -7.42 0.27
N LEU A 34 7.53 -7.97 0.58
CA LEU A 34 8.67 -7.19 1.08
C LEU A 34 9.19 -6.18 0.06
N ARG A 35 9.06 -6.45 -1.24
CA ARG A 35 9.42 -5.53 -2.32
C ARG A 35 8.30 -4.55 -2.70
N SER A 36 7.16 -4.59 -2.01
CA SER A 36 6.02 -3.74 -2.32
C SER A 36 6.21 -2.30 -1.80
N ASP A 37 5.59 -1.36 -2.52
CA ASP A 37 5.57 0.07 -2.14
C ASP A 37 5.01 0.29 -0.72
N LEU A 38 4.13 -0.59 -0.24
CA LEU A 38 3.55 -0.52 1.09
C LEU A 38 4.60 -0.72 2.19
N VAL A 39 5.48 -1.71 2.02
CA VAL A 39 6.56 -2.00 2.99
C VAL A 39 7.59 -0.87 2.98
N GLU A 40 7.95 -0.37 1.81
CA GLU A 40 8.86 0.77 1.68
C GLU A 40 8.26 2.04 2.32
N ALA A 41 7.00 2.37 2.04
CA ALA A 41 6.33 3.53 2.64
C ALA A 41 6.22 3.39 4.17
N SER A 42 5.94 2.19 4.67
CA SER A 42 5.92 1.90 6.11
C SER A 42 7.27 2.14 6.76
N ARG A 43 8.36 1.70 6.12
CA ARG A 43 9.73 1.93 6.61
C ARG A 43 10.05 3.42 6.66
N GLN A 44 9.70 4.17 5.62
CA GLN A 44 9.95 5.61 5.58
C GLN A 44 9.17 6.38 6.67
N VAL A 45 7.97 5.93 7.03
CA VAL A 45 7.23 6.51 8.17
C VAL A 45 7.97 6.26 9.49
N LEU A 46 8.45 5.04 9.71
CA LEU A 46 9.09 4.62 10.97
C LEU A 46 10.52 5.17 11.15
N GLU A 47 11.29 5.24 10.06
CA GLU A 47 12.73 5.50 10.10
C GLU A 47 13.14 6.84 9.47
N GLY A 48 12.22 7.50 8.76
CA GLY A 48 12.51 8.74 8.07
C GLY A 48 12.59 9.97 8.99
N PRO A 49 13.19 11.08 8.52
CA PRO A 49 13.31 12.32 9.29
C PRO A 49 11.94 12.86 9.75
N PRO A 50 11.82 13.41 10.97
CA PRO A 50 10.54 13.78 11.56
C PRO A 50 9.81 14.90 10.79
N GLU A 51 10.53 15.73 10.03
CA GLU A 51 10.01 16.92 9.35
C GLU A 51 8.92 16.58 8.31
N PHE A 52 8.89 15.35 7.79
CA PHE A 52 7.88 14.89 6.84
C PHE A 52 7.05 13.69 7.34
N ALA A 53 7.08 13.38 8.64
CA ALA A 53 6.40 12.21 9.20
C ALA A 53 4.89 12.20 8.93
N VAL A 54 4.22 13.36 9.07
CA VAL A 54 2.78 13.50 8.79
C VAL A 54 2.46 13.22 7.32
N ARG A 55 3.24 13.79 6.39
CA ARG A 55 3.05 13.57 4.95
C ARG A 55 3.22 12.09 4.60
N ARG A 56 4.29 11.45 5.06
CA ARG A 56 4.54 10.03 4.78
C ARG A 56 3.47 9.13 5.41
N ALA A 57 2.98 9.48 6.60
CA ALA A 57 1.87 8.75 7.24
C ALA A 57 0.58 8.83 6.43
N LEU A 58 0.27 10.00 5.85
CA LEU A 58 -0.89 10.18 4.97
C LEU A 58 -0.73 9.45 3.63
N GLU A 59 0.47 9.46 3.04
CA GLU A 59 0.79 8.70 1.82
C GLU A 59 0.62 7.18 2.08
N LEU A 60 1.11 6.68 3.22
CA LEU A 60 0.89 5.28 3.64
C LEU A 60 -0.60 4.97 3.85
N ALA A 61 -1.32 5.82 4.57
CA ALA A 61 -2.76 5.63 4.79
C ALA A 61 -3.54 5.58 3.48
N SER A 62 -3.15 6.39 2.49
CA SER A 62 -3.74 6.42 1.16
C SER A 62 -3.50 5.11 0.40
N LEU A 63 -2.29 4.55 0.48
CA LEU A 63 -1.96 3.24 -0.10
C LEU A 63 -2.78 2.10 0.53
N VAL A 64 -2.98 2.12 1.86
CA VAL A 64 -3.77 1.11 2.59
C VAL A 64 -5.26 1.20 2.26
N LEU A 65 -5.80 2.42 2.24
CA LEU A 65 -7.23 2.65 2.02
C LEU A 65 -7.61 2.63 0.53
N GLY A 66 -6.63 2.62 -0.38
CA GLY A 66 -6.87 2.71 -1.82
C GLY A 66 -7.48 4.04 -2.26
N VAL A 67 -7.33 5.09 -1.44
CA VAL A 67 -7.85 6.43 -1.72
C VAL A 67 -6.74 7.29 -2.30
N ARG A 68 -7.07 8.14 -3.28
CA ARG A 68 -6.16 9.17 -3.77
C ARG A 68 -6.39 10.45 -2.98
N VAL A 69 -5.33 11.01 -2.39
CA VAL A 69 -5.37 12.39 -1.88
C VAL A 69 -5.46 13.30 -3.10
N VAL A 70 -6.62 13.93 -3.28
CA VAL A 70 -6.78 15.01 -4.25
C VAL A 70 -6.31 16.27 -3.53
N ASP A 71 -5.28 16.94 -4.04
CA ASP A 71 -4.93 18.28 -3.58
C ASP A 71 -6.09 19.22 -3.93
N ASP A 72 -7.06 19.37 -3.02
CA ASP A 72 -8.03 20.47 -3.06
C ASP A 72 -7.31 21.76 -2.62
N VAL A 73 -6.36 22.21 -3.42
CA VAL A 73 -5.78 23.56 -3.34
C VAL A 73 -6.08 24.29 -4.64
N GLU A 74 -7.36 24.53 -4.91
CA GLU A 74 -7.84 25.69 -5.68
C GLU A 74 -9.38 25.80 -5.65
N LYS A 75 -9.94 26.15 -4.48
CA LYS A 75 -11.26 26.82 -4.42
C LYS A 75 -11.22 27.94 -3.41
N GLY A 76 -10.54 29.01 -3.78
CA GLY A 76 -10.45 30.21 -2.98
C GLY A 76 -9.99 31.41 -3.80
N LYS A 77 -10.60 31.64 -4.97
CA LYS A 77 -10.61 32.93 -5.68
C LYS A 77 -11.47 32.82 -6.94
N GLU A 78 -12.78 32.99 -6.78
CA GLU A 78 -13.65 33.52 -7.83
C GLU A 78 -14.97 33.92 -7.16
N GLY A 79 -15.14 35.22 -6.94
CA GLY A 79 -16.28 35.77 -6.20
C GLY A 79 -16.01 37.15 -5.61
N ALA A 80 -15.26 38.00 -6.31
CA ALA A 80 -15.21 39.44 -6.07
C ALA A 80 -14.88 40.11 -7.41
N GLY A 81 -15.93 40.50 -8.13
CA GLY A 81 -15.89 41.16 -9.44
C GLY A 81 -17.30 41.37 -9.94
#